data_AF-A0A1J5BM45-F1
#
_entry.id   AF-A0A1J5BM45-F1
#
_cell.length_a   1.000
_cell.length_b   1.000
_cell.length_c   1.000
_cell.angle_alpha   90.00
_cell.angle_beta   90.00
_cell.angle_gamma   90.00
#
_symmetry.space_group_name_H-M   'P 1'
#
loop_
_entity.id
_entity.type
_entity.pdbx_description
1 polymer ?
#
loop_
_entity_poly.entity_id
_entity_poly.type
_entity_poly.pdbx_seq_one_letter_code
_entity_poly.pdbx_strand_id
1 'polypeptide(L)'
;MKKVILVALLACFTFSVFLIGNTSKSGGIVESANEDPWEQVENLNYLFWTADEKIENDVKKLQLDLSLTGKQMEKLKELGLQEGYLFSEGRRCKDDAAKDDAVTFNQRVDETFANIDKEVRVLLGEKYNDFCKWIKTWWENEKMYRLNWLAEKEKKSKEEIGITSTDDRELVYATQYNGYTNLEIALPDKYVKFANLGWWDDIPDSIEPYYSNPPYTANVYYETTNKSVLNVLVREVGPYNEDDNYWDSATASNPRRMFTDLALGEPEAEAAKLRGYNDGKDQFGRVVNQPAGVDLTEEVAAQLRLAPQQNDWVWVRYSDLP
;
A
#
# COMPACT_ATOMS: atom_id res chain seq x y z
N MET A 1 52.39 -13.46 -67.71
CA MET A 1 52.28 -14.88 -67.31
C MET A 1 51.51 -14.97 -66.00
N LYS A 2 50.45 -15.79 -66.00
CA LYS A 2 49.66 -16.33 -64.87
C LYS A 2 48.98 -15.36 -63.88
N LYS A 3 47.65 -15.49 -63.87
CA LYS A 3 46.62 -14.91 -62.97
C LYS A 3 46.81 -15.37 -61.51
N VAL A 4 46.29 -14.62 -60.54
CA VAL A 4 45.09 -14.97 -59.72
C VAL A 4 44.75 -13.83 -58.75
N ILE A 5 43.45 -13.64 -58.58
CA ILE A 5 42.68 -12.65 -57.82
C ILE A 5 42.97 -12.71 -56.31
N LEU A 6 42.99 -11.56 -55.62
CA LEU A 6 42.75 -11.51 -54.18
C LEU A 6 41.83 -10.33 -53.82
N VAL A 7 40.74 -10.67 -53.14
CA VAL A 7 39.70 -9.80 -52.60
C VAL A 7 40.25 -9.05 -51.39
N ALA A 8 40.10 -7.72 -51.37
CA ALA A 8 40.47 -6.89 -50.23
C ALA A 8 39.29 -6.76 -49.25
N LEU A 9 39.43 -7.37 -48.08
CA LEU A 9 38.57 -7.18 -46.91
C LEU A 9 39.31 -6.25 -45.95
N LEU A 10 38.76 -5.05 -45.74
CA LEU A 10 39.29 -4.04 -44.83
C LEU A 10 38.94 -4.43 -43.38
N ALA A 11 39.92 -4.86 -42.61
CA ALA A 11 39.80 -5.07 -41.16
C ALA A 11 40.54 -3.93 -40.44
N CYS A 12 39.79 -3.00 -39.84
CA CYS A 12 40.35 -2.00 -38.95
C CYS A 12 40.37 -2.54 -37.52
N PHE A 13 41.58 -2.80 -37.03
CA PHE A 13 41.87 -2.98 -35.61
C PHE A 13 41.85 -1.63 -34.90
N THR A 14 41.05 -1.47 -33.85
CA THR A 14 41.25 -0.40 -32.86
C THR A 14 41.24 -0.97 -31.46
N PHE A 15 42.31 -0.59 -30.76
CA PHE A 15 42.77 -0.98 -29.44
C PHE A 15 41.75 -0.67 -28.33
N SER A 16 41.57 -1.62 -27.41
CA SER A 16 40.77 -1.50 -26.19
C SER A 16 41.47 -0.59 -25.17
N VAL A 17 40.75 0.42 -24.67
CA VAL A 17 41.03 1.07 -23.38
C VAL A 17 39.81 0.82 -22.50
N PHE A 18 40.00 0.02 -21.44
CA PHE A 18 39.00 -0.24 -20.42
C PHE A 18 38.85 1.01 -19.54
N LEU A 19 37.69 1.66 -19.62
CA LEU A 19 37.18 2.58 -18.59
C LEU A 19 36.03 1.85 -17.89
N ILE A 20 36.24 1.50 -16.63
CA ILE A 20 35.22 0.95 -15.73
C ILE A 20 34.30 2.12 -15.37
N GLY A 21 33.18 2.23 -16.07
CA GLY A 21 32.08 3.13 -15.73
C GLY A 21 31.11 2.41 -14.81
N ASN A 22 31.02 2.87 -13.56
CA ASN A 22 29.88 2.59 -12.67
C ASN A 22 28.60 3.06 -13.36
N THR A 23 27.74 2.13 -13.78
CA THR A 23 26.36 2.47 -14.16
C THR A 23 25.47 2.33 -12.95
N SER A 24 25.15 3.46 -12.34
CA SER A 24 23.93 3.62 -11.54
C SER A 24 22.73 3.26 -12.43
N LYS A 25 22.02 2.19 -12.08
CA LYS A 25 20.69 1.93 -12.63
C LYS A 25 19.76 3.03 -12.12
N SER A 26 19.54 4.05 -12.94
CA SER A 26 18.36 4.89 -12.84
C SER A 26 17.16 4.00 -13.13
N GLY A 27 16.27 3.85 -12.13
CA GLY A 27 14.99 3.17 -12.30
C GLY A 27 14.20 3.83 -13.42
N GLY A 28 14.15 3.16 -14.57
CA GLY A 28 13.21 3.48 -15.61
C GLY A 28 11.82 3.09 -15.12
N ILE A 29 10.88 4.02 -15.19
CA ILE A 29 9.45 3.73 -15.07
C ILE A 29 9.15 2.70 -16.16
N VAL A 30 8.96 1.45 -15.75
CA VAL A 30 8.35 0.45 -16.62
C VAL A 30 6.88 0.84 -16.67
N GLU A 31 6.47 1.41 -17.80
CA GLU A 31 5.07 1.61 -18.13
C GLU A 31 4.41 0.23 -18.10
N SER A 32 3.67 -0.09 -17.03
CA SER A 32 2.90 -1.32 -16.96
C SER A 32 1.82 -1.27 -18.04
N ALA A 33 1.65 -2.37 -18.75
CA ALA A 33 0.87 -2.45 -19.96
C ALA A 33 -0.62 -2.25 -19.70
N ASN A 34 -1.11 -1.01 -19.74
CA ASN A 34 -2.50 -0.64 -20.07
C ASN A 34 -3.60 -1.54 -19.46
N GLU A 35 -3.45 -1.94 -18.20
CA GLU A 35 -4.48 -2.68 -17.47
C GLU A 35 -5.65 -1.73 -17.20
N ASP A 36 -6.88 -2.19 -17.41
CA ASP A 36 -8.06 -1.42 -17.04
C ASP A 36 -8.19 -1.46 -15.52
N PRO A 37 -8.03 -0.33 -14.80
CA PRO A 37 -8.13 -0.36 -13.35
C PRO A 37 -9.57 -0.55 -12.89
N TRP A 38 -10.55 -0.37 -13.78
CA TRP A 38 -11.93 -0.76 -13.55
C TRP A 38 -11.99 -2.30 -13.56
N GLU A 39 -12.27 -2.92 -12.41
CA GLU A 39 -12.33 -4.39 -12.14
C GLU A 39 -11.09 -5.05 -11.53
N GLN A 40 -9.96 -4.35 -11.36
CA GLN A 40 -8.73 -4.99 -10.87
C GLN A 40 -8.25 -4.49 -9.51
N VAL A 41 -8.79 -3.36 -9.07
CA VAL A 41 -8.30 -2.65 -7.88
C VAL A 41 -9.44 -1.91 -7.18
N GLU A 42 -9.31 -1.74 -5.87
CA GLU A 42 -10.28 -1.08 -4.97
C GLU A 42 -10.39 0.45 -5.21
N ASN A 43 -10.97 0.83 -6.34
CA ASN A 43 -11.06 2.24 -6.74
C ASN A 43 -12.24 2.94 -6.08
N LEU A 44 -13.38 2.28 -5.92
CA LEU A 44 -14.54 2.91 -5.29
C LEU A 44 -14.30 3.10 -3.80
N ASN A 45 -13.70 2.13 -3.10
CA ASN A 45 -13.37 2.34 -1.70
C ASN A 45 -12.42 3.52 -1.52
N TYR A 46 -11.29 3.52 -2.23
CA TYR A 46 -10.32 4.60 -2.12
C TYR A 46 -10.94 5.96 -2.47
N LEU A 47 -11.77 6.05 -3.53
CA LEU A 47 -12.43 7.28 -3.94
C LEU A 47 -13.50 7.76 -2.95
N PHE A 48 -14.28 6.86 -2.33
CA PHE A 48 -15.44 7.25 -1.51
C PHE A 48 -15.21 7.20 0.00
N TRP A 49 -14.15 6.52 0.45
CA TRP A 49 -13.87 6.23 1.85
C TRP A 49 -12.49 6.72 2.31
N THR A 50 -11.70 7.39 1.46
CA THR A 50 -10.52 8.14 1.91
C THR A 50 -10.91 9.52 2.45
N ALA A 51 -10.44 9.88 3.66
CA ALA A 51 -10.73 11.15 4.35
C ALA A 51 -9.91 12.36 3.84
N ASP A 52 -9.71 12.46 2.53
CA ASP A 52 -8.78 13.42 1.92
C ASP A 52 -9.54 14.51 1.13
N GLU A 53 -9.17 15.78 1.34
CA GLU A 53 -9.85 16.94 0.72
C GLU A 53 -9.79 16.91 -0.82
N LYS A 54 -8.69 16.45 -1.43
CA LYS A 54 -8.61 16.28 -2.88
C LYS A 54 -9.60 15.21 -3.32
N ILE A 55 -9.63 14.07 -2.64
CA ILE A 55 -10.54 12.96 -2.95
C ILE A 55 -12.00 13.41 -2.83
N GLU A 56 -12.36 14.18 -1.79
CA GLU A 56 -13.69 14.79 -1.67
C GLU A 56 -14.05 15.67 -2.88
N ASN A 57 -13.07 16.42 -3.41
CA ASN A 57 -13.28 17.25 -4.60
C ASN A 57 -13.37 16.40 -5.88
N ASP A 58 -12.63 15.31 -5.98
CA ASP A 58 -12.74 14.35 -7.08
C ASP A 58 -14.11 13.67 -7.11
N VAL A 59 -14.68 13.31 -5.95
CA VAL A 59 -16.04 12.77 -5.86
C VAL A 59 -17.09 13.78 -6.36
N LYS A 60 -16.95 15.06 -5.99
CA LYS A 60 -17.82 16.15 -6.49
C LYS A 60 -17.67 16.30 -8.01
N LYS A 61 -16.44 16.19 -8.51
CA LYS A 61 -16.12 16.27 -9.94
C LYS A 61 -16.70 15.09 -10.73
N LEU A 62 -16.58 13.87 -10.22
CA LEU A 62 -17.24 12.68 -10.77
C LEU A 62 -18.75 12.91 -10.96
N GLN A 63 -19.41 13.38 -9.89
CA GLN A 63 -20.84 13.63 -9.93
C GLN A 63 -21.22 14.66 -11.00
N LEU A 64 -20.46 15.75 -11.09
CA LEU A 64 -20.69 16.83 -12.04
C LEU A 64 -20.43 16.39 -13.48
N ASP A 65 -19.25 15.84 -13.74
CA ASP A 65 -18.77 15.47 -15.08
C ASP A 65 -19.71 14.44 -15.75
N LEU A 66 -20.26 13.51 -14.97
CA LEU A 66 -21.16 12.47 -15.47
C LEU A 66 -22.64 12.74 -15.18
N SER A 67 -22.97 13.89 -14.58
CA SER A 67 -24.35 14.24 -14.20
C SER A 67 -25.05 13.12 -13.41
N LEU A 68 -24.35 12.58 -12.39
CA LEU A 68 -24.87 11.52 -11.55
C LEU A 68 -25.86 12.06 -10.52
N THR A 69 -26.97 11.35 -10.33
CA THR A 69 -27.95 11.70 -9.30
C THR A 69 -27.40 11.40 -7.90
N GLY A 70 -27.94 12.05 -6.86
CA GLY A 70 -27.57 11.75 -5.48
C GLY A 70 -27.72 10.27 -5.12
N LYS A 71 -28.79 9.62 -5.60
CA LYS A 71 -29.01 8.17 -5.41
C LYS A 71 -27.95 7.30 -6.10
N GLN A 72 -27.47 7.71 -7.27
CA GLN A 72 -26.37 7.01 -7.94
C GLN A 72 -25.08 7.16 -7.14
N MET A 73 -24.79 8.35 -6.63
CA MET A 73 -23.61 8.59 -5.79
C MET A 73 -23.67 7.80 -4.47
N GLU A 74 -24.82 7.75 -3.82
CA GLU A 74 -25.04 6.96 -2.60
C GLU A 74 -24.78 5.47 -2.87
N LYS A 75 -25.34 4.91 -3.94
CA LYS A 75 -25.14 3.50 -4.30
C LYS A 75 -23.70 3.20 -4.72
N LEU A 76 -23.01 4.11 -5.42
CA LEU A 76 -21.57 3.96 -5.71
C LEU A 76 -20.73 3.94 -4.43
N LYS A 77 -21.06 4.80 -3.46
CA LYS A 77 -20.40 4.80 -2.15
C LYS A 77 -20.64 3.50 -1.37
N GLU A 78 -21.85 2.96 -1.40
CA GLU A 78 -22.17 1.65 -0.82
C GLU A 78 -21.37 0.52 -1.47
N LEU A 79 -21.25 0.53 -2.80
CA LEU A 79 -20.43 -0.45 -3.53
C LEU A 79 -18.94 -0.31 -3.17
N GLY A 80 -18.42 0.91 -3.01
CA GLY A 80 -17.07 1.12 -2.50
C GLY A 80 -16.86 0.62 -1.07
N LEU A 81 -17.89 0.64 -0.23
CA LEU A 81 -17.80 0.01 1.08
C LEU A 81 -17.72 -1.52 0.97
N GLN A 82 -18.48 -2.11 0.05
CA GLN A 82 -18.42 -3.54 -0.23
C GLN A 82 -17.05 -3.98 -0.77
N GLU A 83 -16.38 -3.16 -1.58
CA GLU A 83 -14.99 -3.41 -1.99
C GLU A 83 -14.07 -3.51 -0.76
N GLY A 84 -14.17 -2.57 0.19
CA GLY A 84 -13.32 -2.56 1.39
C GLY A 84 -13.58 -3.68 2.39
N TYR A 85 -14.81 -4.22 2.44
CA TYR A 85 -15.15 -5.35 3.32
C TYR A 85 -14.41 -6.65 2.98
N LEU A 86 -13.91 -6.82 1.75
CA LEU A 86 -13.09 -7.99 1.38
C LEU A 86 -11.91 -8.21 2.33
N PHE A 87 -11.42 -7.15 2.97
CA PHE A 87 -10.22 -7.16 3.79
C PHE A 87 -10.50 -7.03 5.30
N SER A 88 -11.61 -6.41 5.70
CA SER A 88 -11.94 -6.25 7.12
C SER A 88 -12.58 -7.48 7.74
N GLU A 89 -13.38 -8.27 7.00
CA GLU A 89 -13.99 -9.51 7.52
C GLU A 89 -13.03 -10.72 7.53
N GLY A 90 -12.00 -10.73 6.68
CA GLY A 90 -10.97 -11.78 6.66
C GLY A 90 -9.93 -11.68 7.78
N ARG A 91 -9.96 -10.61 8.59
CA ARG A 91 -9.02 -10.36 9.71
C ARG A 91 -9.60 -10.76 11.07
N ARG A 92 -10.42 -11.82 11.14
CA ARG A 92 -10.83 -12.39 12.43
C ARG A 92 -9.71 -13.22 13.05
N CYS A 93 -9.17 -12.64 14.12
CA CYS A 93 -8.63 -13.30 15.30
C CYS A 93 -8.61 -14.84 15.31
N LYS A 94 -7.43 -15.42 15.05
CA LYS A 94 -6.97 -16.82 15.28
C LYS A 94 -7.76 -18.02 14.72
N ASP A 95 -9.07 -17.97 14.53
CA ASP A 95 -9.86 -19.20 14.33
C ASP A 95 -10.31 -19.45 12.88
N ASP A 96 -10.17 -18.49 11.98
CA ASP A 96 -10.50 -18.64 10.55
C ASP A 96 -9.23 -18.74 9.69
N ALA A 97 -8.24 -19.52 10.16
CA ALA A 97 -7.02 -19.86 9.40
C ALA A 97 -7.28 -20.76 8.17
N ALA A 98 -8.38 -20.55 7.46
CA ALA A 98 -8.27 -20.53 6.01
C ALA A 98 -7.48 -19.27 5.66
N LYS A 99 -6.13 -19.33 5.80
CA LYS A 99 -5.27 -18.55 4.92
C LYS A 99 -5.65 -19.03 3.54
N ASP A 100 -6.62 -18.37 2.93
CA ASP A 100 -6.94 -18.65 1.55
C ASP A 100 -5.62 -18.56 0.80
N ASP A 101 -5.28 -19.66 0.13
CA ASP A 101 -4.17 -19.59 -0.79
C ASP A 101 -4.43 -18.44 -1.76
N ALA A 102 -3.36 -17.89 -2.33
CA ALA A 102 -3.49 -16.72 -3.18
C ALA A 102 -4.49 -16.93 -4.32
N VAL A 103 -4.67 -18.17 -4.78
CA VAL A 103 -5.66 -18.54 -5.79
C VAL A 103 -7.08 -18.27 -5.29
N THR A 104 -7.45 -18.82 -4.13
CA THR A 104 -8.80 -18.69 -3.56
C THR A 104 -9.09 -17.24 -3.17
N PHE A 105 -8.09 -16.54 -2.62
CA PHE A 105 -8.20 -15.12 -2.31
C PHE A 105 -8.44 -14.28 -3.57
N ASN A 106 -7.59 -14.44 -4.59
CA ASN A 106 -7.69 -13.66 -5.83
C ASN A 106 -8.99 -13.97 -6.58
N GLN A 107 -9.45 -15.24 -6.58
CA GLN A 107 -10.73 -15.60 -7.16
C GLN A 107 -11.90 -14.87 -6.49
N ARG A 108 -11.90 -14.72 -5.16
CA ARG A 108 -12.95 -13.93 -4.49
C ARG A 108 -12.88 -12.45 -4.83
N VAL A 109 -11.68 -11.89 -4.92
CA VAL A 109 -11.49 -10.50 -5.36
C VAL A 109 -12.11 -10.32 -6.75
N ASP A 110 -11.77 -11.19 -7.70
CA ASP A 110 -12.31 -11.17 -9.07
C ASP A 110 -13.85 -11.30 -9.08
N GLU A 111 -14.40 -12.24 -8.31
CA GLU A 111 -15.85 -12.45 -8.20
C GLU A 111 -16.57 -11.24 -7.61
N THR A 112 -15.98 -10.59 -6.59
CA THR A 112 -16.55 -9.39 -6.00
C THR A 112 -16.52 -8.21 -6.96
N PHE A 113 -15.39 -7.95 -7.63
CA PHE A 113 -15.31 -6.87 -8.61
C PHE A 113 -16.21 -7.11 -9.82
N ALA A 114 -16.35 -8.35 -10.30
CA ALA A 114 -17.29 -8.68 -11.37
C ALA A 114 -18.76 -8.43 -10.96
N ASN A 115 -19.11 -8.71 -9.70
CA ASN A 115 -20.44 -8.41 -9.17
C ASN A 115 -20.69 -6.91 -9.05
N ILE A 116 -19.69 -6.16 -8.56
CA ILE A 116 -19.76 -4.70 -8.47
C ILE A 116 -19.87 -4.08 -9.86
N ASP A 117 -19.10 -4.52 -10.85
CA ASP A 117 -19.23 -4.06 -12.25
C ASP A 117 -20.67 -4.20 -12.75
N LYS A 118 -21.25 -5.39 -12.54
CA LYS A 118 -22.63 -5.67 -12.94
C LYS A 118 -23.62 -4.72 -12.25
N GLU A 119 -23.46 -4.45 -10.96
CA GLU A 119 -24.31 -3.50 -10.24
C GLU A 119 -24.13 -2.06 -10.75
N VAL A 120 -22.89 -1.61 -10.97
CA VAL A 120 -22.59 -0.28 -11.51
C VAL A 120 -23.15 -0.12 -12.92
N ARG A 121 -23.05 -1.14 -13.77
CA ARG A 121 -23.62 -1.14 -15.12
C ARG A 121 -25.14 -0.97 -15.10
N VAL A 122 -25.83 -1.68 -14.22
CA VAL A 122 -27.28 -1.53 -14.03
C VAL A 122 -27.63 -0.15 -13.47
N LEU A 123 -26.87 0.33 -12.48
CA LEU A 123 -27.09 1.62 -11.82
C LEU A 123 -26.90 2.82 -12.75
N LEU A 124 -25.88 2.78 -13.61
CA LEU A 124 -25.46 3.91 -14.43
C LEU A 124 -26.06 3.87 -15.84
N GLY A 125 -26.45 2.69 -16.33
CA GLY A 125 -27.05 2.51 -17.66
C GLY A 125 -26.15 3.10 -18.75
N GLU A 126 -26.67 4.03 -19.54
CA GLU A 126 -25.92 4.68 -20.63
C GLU A 126 -24.66 5.42 -20.14
N LYS A 127 -24.61 5.84 -18.86
CA LYS A 127 -23.44 6.53 -18.29
C LYS A 127 -22.29 5.60 -17.92
N TYR A 128 -22.51 4.28 -17.91
CA TYR A 128 -21.54 3.29 -17.44
C TYR A 128 -20.20 3.38 -18.18
N ASN A 129 -20.22 3.47 -19.51
CA ASN A 129 -18.97 3.50 -20.29
C ASN A 129 -18.15 4.76 -20.02
N ASP A 130 -18.80 5.90 -19.82
CA ASP A 130 -18.10 7.16 -19.51
C ASP A 130 -17.62 7.18 -18.07
N PHE A 131 -18.35 6.52 -17.17
CA PHE A 131 -17.90 6.26 -15.80
C PHE A 131 -16.62 5.41 -15.75
N CYS A 132 -16.54 4.30 -16.49
CA CYS A 132 -15.33 3.47 -16.52
C CYS A 132 -14.11 4.25 -17.04
N LYS A 133 -14.30 5.04 -18.12
CA LYS A 133 -13.26 5.94 -18.64
C LYS A 133 -12.86 7.00 -17.61
N TRP A 134 -13.83 7.55 -16.89
CA TRP A 134 -13.59 8.55 -15.85
C TRP A 134 -12.74 7.93 -14.73
N ILE A 135 -13.10 6.75 -14.21
CA ILE A 135 -12.34 6.06 -13.16
C ILE A 135 -10.92 5.73 -13.64
N LYS A 136 -10.77 5.19 -14.86
CA LYS A 136 -9.44 4.90 -15.43
C LYS A 136 -8.56 6.16 -15.49
N THR A 137 -9.11 7.27 -15.99
CA THR A 137 -8.37 8.54 -16.08
C THR A 137 -8.07 9.11 -14.70
N TRP A 138 -9.04 9.07 -13.79
CA TRP A 138 -8.89 9.56 -12.43
C TRP A 138 -7.83 8.75 -11.66
N TRP A 139 -7.84 7.43 -11.75
CA TRP A 139 -6.90 6.57 -11.02
C TRP A 139 -5.45 6.81 -11.45
N GLU A 140 -5.18 6.92 -12.76
CA GLU A 140 -3.84 7.27 -13.23
C GLU A 140 -3.39 8.65 -12.71
N ASN A 141 -4.28 9.64 -12.72
CA ASN A 141 -3.98 10.96 -12.19
C ASN A 141 -3.79 10.95 -10.66
N GLU A 142 -4.57 10.16 -9.93
CA GLU A 142 -4.43 10.00 -8.48
C GLU A 142 -3.10 9.34 -8.13
N LYS A 143 -2.70 8.26 -8.80
CA LYS A 143 -1.38 7.64 -8.57
C LYS A 143 -0.25 8.65 -8.77
N MET A 144 -0.25 9.38 -9.89
CA MET A 144 0.76 10.40 -10.16
C MET A 144 0.76 11.52 -9.11
N TYR A 145 -0.42 12.02 -8.74
CA TYR A 145 -0.56 13.02 -7.69
C TYR A 145 -0.02 12.51 -6.36
N ARG A 146 -0.44 11.31 -5.96
CA ARG A 146 -0.16 10.75 -4.64
C ARG A 146 1.31 10.45 -4.46
N LEU A 147 1.96 9.86 -5.47
CA LEU A 147 3.41 9.63 -5.45
C LEU A 147 4.21 10.93 -5.30
N ASN A 148 3.81 11.99 -6.01
CA ASN A 148 4.46 13.29 -5.86
C ASN A 148 4.20 13.90 -4.47
N TRP A 149 2.96 13.81 -3.97
CA TRP A 149 2.59 14.33 -2.66
C TRP A 149 3.34 13.62 -1.52
N LEU A 150 3.48 12.30 -1.59
CA LEU A 150 4.26 11.51 -0.62
C LEU A 150 5.74 11.91 -0.64
N ALA A 151 6.34 11.99 -1.83
CA ALA A 151 7.73 12.43 -1.97
C ALA A 151 7.96 13.85 -1.43
N GLU A 152 6.99 14.76 -1.63
CA GLU A 152 7.05 16.11 -1.04
C GLU A 152 6.90 16.10 0.48
N LYS A 153 6.03 15.26 1.03
CA LYS A 153 5.84 15.10 2.49
C LYS A 153 7.09 14.54 3.15
N GLU A 154 7.66 13.48 2.59
CA GLU A 154 8.91 12.87 3.06
C GLU A 154 10.09 13.84 2.95
N LYS A 155 10.21 14.58 1.85
CA LYS A 155 11.24 15.61 1.72
C LYS A 155 11.10 16.69 2.81
N LYS A 156 9.87 17.16 3.05
CA LYS A 156 9.61 18.19 4.07
C LYS A 156 9.94 17.67 5.47
N SER A 157 9.54 16.44 5.82
CA SER A 157 9.83 15.90 7.16
C SER A 157 11.34 15.82 7.41
N LYS A 158 12.14 15.44 6.42
CA LYS A 158 13.62 15.41 6.50
C LYS A 158 14.29 16.79 6.57
N GLU A 159 13.61 17.84 6.09
CA GLU A 159 14.10 19.22 6.15
C GLU A 159 13.66 19.94 7.44
N GLU A 160 12.68 19.41 8.16
CA GLU A 160 12.24 19.93 9.45
C GLU A 160 13.35 19.80 10.51
N ILE A 161 13.48 20.81 11.36
CA ILE A 161 14.46 20.83 12.43
C ILE A 161 13.80 21.23 13.75
N GLY A 162 14.28 20.68 14.85
CA GLY A 162 13.83 21.03 16.20
C GLY A 162 12.65 20.17 16.69
N ILE A 163 12.01 20.60 17.77
CA ILE A 163 11.04 19.78 18.53
C ILE A 163 9.74 19.46 17.77
N THR A 164 9.49 20.16 16.66
CA THR A 164 8.32 19.93 15.80
C THR A 164 8.62 19.02 14.62
N SER A 165 9.85 18.52 14.49
CA SER A 165 10.24 17.62 13.42
C SER A 165 9.38 16.37 13.39
N THR A 166 9.07 15.93 12.17
CA THR A 166 8.35 14.68 11.88
C THR A 166 9.26 13.64 11.23
N ASP A 167 10.58 13.86 11.18
CA ASP A 167 11.59 12.93 10.66
C ASP A 167 11.68 11.59 11.42
N ASP A 168 10.98 11.47 12.55
CA ASP A 168 10.86 10.25 13.34
C ASP A 168 9.65 9.38 12.98
N ARG A 169 8.89 9.74 11.93
CA ARG A 169 7.64 9.09 11.53
C ARG A 169 7.63 8.76 10.06
N GLU A 170 6.88 7.72 9.72
CA GLU A 170 6.56 7.38 8.34
C GLU A 170 5.10 7.69 8.02
N LEU A 171 4.86 8.25 6.84
CA LEU A 171 3.52 8.57 6.35
C LEU A 171 2.97 7.35 5.61
N VAL A 172 1.94 6.72 6.16
CA VAL A 172 1.37 5.47 5.62
C VAL A 172 -0.14 5.55 5.53
N TYR A 173 -0.73 4.81 4.59
CA TYR A 173 -2.18 4.72 4.48
C TYR A 173 -2.74 3.80 5.59
N ALA A 174 -3.61 4.33 6.43
CA ALA A 174 -4.29 3.60 7.48
C ALA A 174 -5.64 3.07 7.01
N THR A 175 -5.89 1.79 7.30
CA THR A 175 -7.22 1.18 7.16
C THR A 175 -7.78 0.79 8.52
N GLN A 176 -8.99 0.24 8.55
CA GLN A 176 -9.63 -0.22 9.79
C GLN A 176 -9.85 -1.74 9.81
N TYR A 177 -9.80 -2.32 11.00
CA TYR A 177 -10.12 -3.73 11.25
C TYR A 177 -10.78 -3.95 12.60
N ASN A 178 -11.37 -5.13 12.78
CA ASN A 178 -11.94 -5.55 14.05
C ASN A 178 -10.89 -6.35 14.84
N GLY A 179 -10.27 -5.70 15.84
CA GLY A 179 -9.21 -6.28 16.66
C GLY A 179 -9.72 -7.18 17.80
N TYR A 180 -8.78 -7.82 18.51
CA TYR A 180 -9.08 -8.57 19.75
C TYR A 180 -9.50 -7.64 20.89
N THR A 181 -8.97 -6.42 20.86
CA THR A 181 -9.34 -5.34 21.78
C THR A 181 -9.69 -4.08 20.99
N ASN A 182 -10.28 -3.11 21.69
CA ASN A 182 -10.63 -1.86 21.05
C ASN A 182 -9.40 -0.98 20.79
N LEU A 183 -8.27 -1.16 21.48
CA LEU A 183 -7.12 -0.23 21.41
C LEU A 183 -5.84 -0.96 21.00
N GLU A 184 -5.73 -1.27 19.71
CA GLU A 184 -4.59 -1.94 19.13
C GLU A 184 -4.44 -1.59 17.64
N ILE A 185 -3.29 -1.95 17.07
CA ILE A 185 -3.04 -1.86 15.63
C ILE A 185 -2.53 -3.21 15.10
N ALA A 186 -2.65 -3.39 13.79
CA ALA A 186 -1.91 -4.41 13.06
C ALA A 186 -0.75 -3.77 12.30
N LEU A 187 0.41 -4.43 12.35
CA LEU A 187 1.59 -4.08 11.55
C LEU A 187 2.11 -5.33 10.81
N PRO A 188 2.73 -5.18 9.62
CA PRO A 188 3.17 -6.30 8.80
C PRO A 188 4.48 -6.94 9.32
N ASP A 189 4.58 -7.12 10.63
CA ASP A 189 5.62 -7.88 11.31
C ASP A 189 4.97 -8.85 12.33
N LYS A 190 4.91 -10.13 11.95
CA LYS A 190 4.34 -11.17 12.82
C LYS A 190 5.09 -11.36 14.14
N TYR A 191 6.39 -11.10 14.17
CA TYR A 191 7.19 -11.35 15.37
C TYR A 191 6.97 -10.27 16.42
N VAL A 192 6.63 -9.03 16.02
CA VAL A 192 6.14 -8.00 16.95
C VAL A 192 4.88 -8.48 17.67
N LYS A 193 3.91 -9.03 16.93
CA LYS A 193 2.70 -9.65 17.51
C LYS A 193 3.07 -10.81 18.44
N PHE A 194 3.91 -11.74 17.99
CA PHE A 194 4.25 -12.93 18.77
C PHE A 194 4.92 -12.56 20.09
N ALA A 195 5.88 -11.63 20.06
CA ALA A 195 6.54 -11.13 21.27
C ALA A 195 5.56 -10.44 22.22
N ASN A 196 4.66 -9.58 21.70
CA ASN A 196 3.63 -8.93 22.51
C ASN A 196 2.63 -9.91 23.14
N LEU A 197 2.42 -11.07 22.53
CA LEU A 197 1.54 -12.12 23.03
C LEU A 197 2.28 -13.21 23.83
N GLY A 198 3.60 -13.12 23.93
CA GLY A 198 4.46 -14.07 24.64
C GLY A 198 4.61 -15.42 23.94
N TRP A 199 4.39 -15.50 22.63
CA TRP A 199 4.53 -16.71 21.82
C TRP A 199 5.98 -16.89 21.36
N TRP A 200 6.89 -17.01 22.34
CA TRP A 200 8.32 -17.08 22.08
C TRP A 200 8.71 -18.31 21.24
N ASP A 201 8.02 -19.44 21.44
CA ASP A 201 8.24 -20.68 20.67
C ASP A 201 7.93 -20.52 19.16
N ASP A 202 7.20 -19.48 18.76
CA ASP A 202 6.87 -19.16 17.37
C ASP A 202 7.85 -18.14 16.74
N ILE A 203 8.84 -17.66 17.50
CA ILE A 203 9.91 -16.76 17.01
C ILE A 203 11.19 -17.59 16.81
N PRO A 204 11.77 -17.64 15.60
CA PRO A 204 13.03 -18.35 15.39
C PRO A 204 14.16 -17.80 16.27
N ASP A 205 14.93 -18.69 16.90
CA ASP A 205 16.10 -18.35 17.75
C ASP A 205 17.06 -17.33 17.10
N SER A 206 17.18 -17.37 15.77
CA SER A 206 18.07 -16.47 15.02
C SER A 206 17.63 -15.01 15.01
N ILE A 207 16.36 -14.73 15.28
CA ILE A 207 15.80 -13.37 15.31
C ILE A 207 15.22 -12.99 16.67
N GLU A 208 14.90 -13.95 17.53
CA GLU A 208 14.36 -13.70 18.89
C GLU A 208 15.11 -12.59 19.66
N PRO A 209 16.45 -12.47 19.60
CA PRO A 209 17.17 -11.40 20.30
C PRO A 209 16.78 -9.97 19.91
N TYR A 210 16.21 -9.75 18.72
CA TYR A 210 15.69 -8.43 18.32
C TYR A 210 14.35 -8.13 19.00
N TYR A 211 13.56 -9.16 19.30
CA TYR A 211 12.19 -9.06 19.82
C TYR A 211 12.10 -9.23 21.34
N SER A 212 13.20 -9.08 22.08
CA SER A 212 13.30 -9.46 23.49
C SER A 212 12.72 -8.47 24.52
N ASN A 213 12.17 -7.32 24.10
CA ASN A 213 11.73 -6.25 25.01
C ASN A 213 10.31 -5.72 24.74
N PRO A 214 9.27 -6.58 24.74
CA PRO A 214 7.88 -6.13 24.69
C PRO A 214 7.48 -5.38 25.99
N PRO A 215 6.42 -4.55 25.99
CA PRO A 215 5.47 -4.38 24.90
C PRO A 215 5.98 -3.45 23.80
N TYR A 216 5.76 -3.88 22.56
CA TYR A 216 5.99 -3.11 21.35
C TYR A 216 4.75 -2.31 20.98
N THR A 217 4.92 -1.01 20.83
CA THR A 217 3.83 -0.07 20.55
C THR A 217 4.19 0.87 19.42
N ALA A 218 3.19 1.50 18.80
CA ALA A 218 3.41 2.62 17.90
C ALA A 218 2.57 3.83 18.31
N ASN A 219 2.99 5.01 17.86
CA ASN A 219 2.20 6.23 17.98
C ASN A 219 1.65 6.62 16.62
N VAL A 220 0.36 6.90 16.55
CA VAL A 220 -0.31 7.31 15.33
C VAL A 220 -0.69 8.78 15.46
N TYR A 221 -0.35 9.58 14.45
CA TYR A 221 -0.61 11.01 14.38
C TYR A 221 -1.39 11.31 13.09
N TYR A 222 -2.43 12.11 13.22
CA TYR A 222 -3.27 12.49 12.10
C TYR A 222 -3.36 14.01 12.00
N GLU A 223 -2.68 14.55 10.98
CA GLU A 223 -2.52 15.99 10.78
C GLU A 223 -3.85 16.69 10.55
N THR A 224 -4.74 16.10 9.75
CA THR A 224 -6.03 16.68 9.34
C THR A 224 -6.87 17.12 10.54
N THR A 225 -6.81 16.36 11.64
CA THR A 225 -7.61 16.62 12.85
C THR A 225 -6.75 17.07 14.03
N ASN A 226 -5.43 17.16 13.82
CA ASN A 226 -4.42 17.41 14.84
C ASN A 226 -4.61 16.50 16.08
N LYS A 227 -4.82 15.21 15.83
CA LYS A 227 -4.98 14.17 16.85
C LYS A 227 -3.86 13.17 16.81
N SER A 228 -3.64 12.52 17.94
CA SER A 228 -2.70 11.43 18.06
C SER A 228 -3.22 10.40 19.04
N VAL A 229 -2.90 9.14 18.81
CA VAL A 229 -3.07 8.04 19.75
C VAL A 229 -1.70 7.46 20.02
N LEU A 230 -1.30 7.47 21.29
CA LEU A 230 0.06 7.12 21.71
C LEU A 230 0.09 5.74 22.38
N ASN A 231 1.23 5.07 22.27
CA ASN A 231 1.54 3.77 22.86
C ASN A 231 0.49 2.71 22.51
N VAL A 232 0.07 2.68 21.24
CA VAL A 232 -0.92 1.72 20.77
C VAL A 232 -0.25 0.37 20.56
N LEU A 233 -0.77 -0.66 21.22
CA LEU A 233 -0.18 -1.99 21.20
C LEU A 233 -0.35 -2.65 19.82
N VAL A 234 0.71 -3.28 19.32
CA VAL A 234 0.65 -4.10 18.11
C VAL A 234 0.16 -5.50 18.51
N ARG A 235 -1.02 -5.92 18.05
CA ARG A 235 -1.60 -7.23 18.43
C ARG A 235 -2.00 -8.12 17.27
N GLU A 236 -1.97 -7.60 16.06
CA GLU A 236 -2.26 -8.36 14.86
C GLU A 236 -1.21 -8.11 13.77
N VAL A 237 -1.17 -9.00 12.79
CA VAL A 237 -0.28 -8.96 11.65
C VAL A 237 -1.03 -8.46 10.43
N GLY A 238 -0.38 -7.60 9.66
CA GLY A 238 -0.93 -6.99 8.46
C GLY A 238 -0.78 -5.47 8.51
N PRO A 239 -1.16 -4.74 7.47
CA PRO A 239 -1.91 -5.21 6.31
C PRO A 239 -1.07 -6.00 5.30
N TYR A 240 -1.72 -6.96 4.61
CA TYR A 240 -1.18 -7.84 3.56
C TYR A 240 0.01 -8.73 3.97
N ASN A 241 1.13 -8.14 4.32
CA ASN A 241 2.37 -8.85 4.60
C ASN A 241 2.50 -9.24 6.08
N GLU A 242 3.38 -10.20 6.36
CA GLU A 242 3.76 -10.62 7.71
C GLU A 242 5.24 -10.41 8.01
N ASP A 243 6.06 -10.17 6.97
CA ASP A 243 7.51 -10.01 7.07
C ASP A 243 8.00 -8.71 6.39
N ASP A 244 7.15 -7.69 6.35
CA ASP A 244 7.46 -6.37 5.80
C ASP A 244 7.63 -5.32 6.91
N ASN A 245 8.68 -5.45 7.73
CA ASN A 245 9.07 -4.44 8.72
C ASN A 245 9.69 -3.20 8.04
N TYR A 246 8.90 -2.47 7.25
CA TYR A 246 9.35 -1.35 6.40
C TYR A 246 9.93 -0.15 7.16
N TRP A 247 9.72 -0.07 8.48
CA TRP A 247 10.38 0.91 9.36
C TRP A 247 11.86 0.57 9.63
N ASP A 248 12.31 -0.63 9.29
CA ASP A 248 13.71 -1.04 9.38
C ASP A 248 14.42 -0.89 8.04
N SER A 249 15.68 -0.44 8.07
CA SER A 249 16.51 -0.42 6.87
C SER A 249 17.00 -1.83 6.52
N ALA A 250 17.27 -2.09 5.24
CA ALA A 250 17.86 -3.36 4.79
C ALA A 250 19.26 -3.66 5.41
N THR A 251 19.90 -2.69 6.06
CA THR A 251 21.24 -2.79 6.65
C THR A 251 21.27 -2.61 8.16
N ALA A 252 20.12 -2.53 8.83
CA ALA A 252 20.03 -2.39 10.28
C ALA A 252 20.41 -3.68 11.01
N SER A 253 20.54 -3.61 12.34
CA SER A 253 20.76 -4.80 13.17
C SER A 253 19.61 -5.80 13.08
N ASN A 254 18.38 -5.30 13.06
CA ASN A 254 17.17 -6.01 12.68
C ASN A 254 16.80 -5.56 11.26
N PRO A 255 17.32 -6.19 10.19
CA PRO A 255 17.08 -5.71 8.83
C PRO A 255 15.63 -5.93 8.39
N ARG A 256 15.15 -5.12 7.44
CA ARG A 256 13.90 -5.42 6.70
C ARG A 256 13.96 -6.84 6.15
N ARG A 257 12.97 -7.68 6.45
CA ARG A 257 13.01 -9.13 6.16
C ARG A 257 12.62 -9.46 4.72
N MET A 258 11.68 -8.72 4.14
CA MET A 258 11.29 -8.81 2.74
C MET A 258 11.39 -7.44 2.04
N PHE A 259 11.32 -7.44 0.71
CA PHE A 259 11.22 -6.20 -0.09
C PHE A 259 12.35 -5.18 0.20
N THR A 260 13.56 -5.69 0.42
CA THR A 260 14.74 -4.92 0.86
C THR A 260 15.22 -3.87 -0.13
N ASP A 261 14.69 -3.87 -1.35
CA ASP A 261 14.98 -2.90 -2.40
C ASP A 261 14.04 -1.68 -2.39
N LEU A 262 12.93 -1.73 -1.63
CA LEU A 262 12.07 -0.58 -1.38
C LEU A 262 12.72 0.41 -0.40
N ALA A 263 12.26 1.67 -0.46
CA ALA A 263 12.79 2.71 0.42
C ALA A 263 12.46 2.43 1.89
N LEU A 264 13.29 2.98 2.80
CA LEU A 264 12.94 3.01 4.23
C LEU A 264 11.62 3.76 4.40
N GLY A 265 10.72 3.19 5.18
CA GLY A 265 9.41 3.79 5.45
C GLY A 265 8.35 3.50 4.38
N GLU A 266 8.70 2.91 3.23
CA GLU A 266 7.75 2.57 2.16
C GLU A 266 7.17 1.16 2.36
N PRO A 267 5.87 1.02 2.73
CA PRO A 267 5.22 -0.28 2.82
C PRO A 267 5.14 -0.94 1.44
N GLU A 268 5.32 -2.25 1.37
CA GLU A 268 5.23 -2.96 0.09
C GLU A 268 3.83 -2.86 -0.53
N ALA A 269 2.78 -2.90 0.28
CA ALA A 269 1.41 -2.77 -0.23
C ALA A 269 1.15 -1.40 -0.88
N GLU A 270 1.79 -0.34 -0.39
CA GLU A 270 1.76 0.98 -1.04
C GLU A 270 2.43 0.91 -2.41
N ALA A 271 3.65 0.37 -2.48
CA ALA A 271 4.40 0.24 -3.72
C ALA A 271 3.67 -0.65 -4.74
N ALA A 272 3.05 -1.74 -4.30
CA ALA A 272 2.25 -2.64 -5.12
C ALA A 272 1.05 -1.91 -5.70
N LYS A 273 0.27 -1.21 -4.86
CA LYS A 273 -0.94 -0.50 -5.29
C LYS A 273 -0.66 0.70 -6.19
N LEU A 274 0.35 1.52 -5.87
CA LEU A 274 0.60 2.79 -6.55
C LEU A 274 1.57 2.65 -7.73
N ARG A 275 2.47 1.66 -7.71
CA ARG A 275 3.53 1.49 -8.72
C ARG A 275 3.53 0.12 -9.40
N GLY A 276 2.66 -0.81 -8.99
CA GLY A 276 2.66 -2.18 -9.50
C GLY A 276 3.88 -2.99 -9.07
N TYR A 277 4.53 -2.62 -7.96
CA TYR A 277 5.64 -3.41 -7.41
C TYR A 277 5.19 -4.84 -7.14
N ASN A 278 6.09 -5.80 -7.34
CA ASN A 278 5.82 -7.24 -7.20
C ASN A 278 4.56 -7.70 -7.97
N ASP A 279 4.37 -7.18 -9.19
CA ASP A 279 3.18 -7.41 -10.04
C ASP A 279 1.85 -7.06 -9.34
N GLY A 280 1.88 -6.06 -8.44
CA GLY A 280 0.73 -5.64 -7.65
C GLY A 280 0.31 -6.65 -6.59
N LYS A 281 1.21 -7.52 -6.12
CA LYS A 281 0.90 -8.62 -5.20
C LYS A 281 1.73 -8.57 -3.93
N ASP A 282 1.18 -9.10 -2.85
CA ASP A 282 1.87 -9.21 -1.57
C ASP A 282 2.84 -10.42 -1.52
N GLN A 283 3.46 -10.66 -0.35
CA GLN A 283 4.40 -11.75 -0.12
C GLN A 283 3.83 -13.16 -0.36
N PHE A 284 2.51 -13.31 -0.42
CA PHE A 284 1.82 -14.57 -0.65
C PHE A 284 1.33 -14.73 -2.09
N GLY A 285 1.44 -13.68 -2.92
CA GLY A 285 0.91 -13.64 -4.28
C GLY A 285 -0.56 -13.21 -4.37
N ARG A 286 -1.12 -12.65 -3.29
CA ARG A 286 -2.46 -12.07 -3.28
C ARG A 286 -2.41 -10.67 -3.89
N VAL A 287 -3.40 -10.30 -4.68
CA VAL A 287 -3.51 -8.96 -5.27
C VAL A 287 -3.66 -7.92 -4.15
N VAL A 288 -2.85 -6.88 -4.20
CA VAL A 288 -2.89 -5.74 -3.28
C VAL A 288 -3.88 -4.70 -3.80
N ASN A 289 -4.95 -4.51 -3.04
CA ASN A 289 -6.08 -3.68 -3.43
C ASN A 289 -6.12 -2.34 -2.69
N GLN A 290 -5.33 -2.16 -1.63
CA GLN A 290 -5.21 -0.91 -0.88
C GLN A 290 -3.74 -0.64 -0.57
N PRO A 291 -3.29 0.62 -0.54
CA PRO A 291 -1.89 0.96 -0.24
C PRO A 291 -1.59 0.92 1.26
N ALA A 292 -2.25 0.02 2.00
CA ALA A 292 -2.30 0.03 3.45
C ALA A 292 -0.93 -0.24 4.07
N GLY A 293 -0.51 0.58 5.03
CA GLY A 293 0.70 0.35 5.83
C GLY A 293 0.43 0.04 7.30
N VAL A 294 -0.77 0.36 7.80
CA VAL A 294 -1.20 0.08 9.17
C VAL A 294 -2.71 -0.18 9.20
N ASP A 295 -3.14 -1.10 10.05
CA ASP A 295 -4.57 -1.27 10.35
C ASP A 295 -4.88 -0.79 11.76
N LEU A 296 -5.87 0.09 11.87
CA LEU A 296 -6.34 0.67 13.11
C LEU A 296 -7.59 -0.08 13.58
N THR A 297 -7.71 -0.35 14.87
CA THR A 297 -9.04 -0.68 15.40
C THR A 297 -9.96 0.53 15.32
N GLU A 298 -11.28 0.27 15.28
CA GLU A 298 -12.29 1.32 15.17
C GLU A 298 -12.15 2.42 16.24
N GLU A 299 -11.76 2.06 17.46
CA GLU A 299 -11.58 3.03 18.56
C GLU A 299 -10.29 3.86 18.39
N VAL A 300 -9.20 3.31 17.85
CA VAL A 300 -8.01 4.10 17.48
C VAL A 300 -8.37 5.10 16.38
N ALA A 301 -9.08 4.65 15.34
CA ALA A 301 -9.58 5.50 14.27
C ALA A 301 -10.53 6.60 14.79
N ALA A 302 -11.44 6.26 15.69
CA ALA A 302 -12.38 7.21 16.30
C ALA A 302 -11.67 8.29 17.13
N GLN A 303 -10.60 7.95 17.85
CA GLN A 303 -9.79 8.94 18.58
C GLN A 303 -9.05 9.90 17.65
N LEU A 304 -8.68 9.45 16.45
CA LEU A 304 -8.17 10.29 15.37
C LEU A 304 -9.28 11.09 14.65
N ARG A 305 -10.57 10.82 14.95
CA ARG A 305 -11.75 11.40 14.29
C ARG A 305 -11.97 10.92 12.85
N LEU A 306 -11.47 9.74 12.52
CA LEU A 306 -11.91 9.02 11.32
C LEU A 306 -13.28 8.37 11.60
N ALA A 307 -14.18 8.43 10.62
CA ALA A 307 -15.45 7.71 10.70
C ALA A 307 -15.21 6.19 10.55
N PRO A 308 -16.16 5.33 10.98
CA PRO A 308 -16.05 3.89 10.74
C PRO A 308 -15.81 3.58 9.27
N GLN A 309 -14.86 2.67 8.99
CA GLN A 309 -14.44 2.24 7.65
C GLN A 309 -13.81 3.35 6.78
N GLN A 310 -13.58 4.54 7.34
CA GLN A 310 -12.88 5.62 6.65
C GLN A 310 -11.37 5.43 6.79
N ASN A 311 -10.66 5.57 5.68
CA ASN A 311 -9.22 5.40 5.59
C ASN A 311 -8.55 6.77 5.39
N ASP A 312 -7.29 6.92 5.76
CA ASP A 312 -6.49 8.07 5.32
C ASP A 312 -5.00 7.84 5.56
N TRP A 313 -4.18 8.74 5.03
CA TRP A 313 -2.76 8.83 5.31
C TRP A 313 -2.52 9.39 6.72
N VAL A 314 -1.78 8.64 7.53
CA VAL A 314 -1.40 9.00 8.90
C VAL A 314 0.10 8.88 9.07
N TRP A 315 0.66 9.67 9.98
CA TRP A 315 2.05 9.51 10.39
C TRP A 315 2.13 8.51 11.53
N VAL A 316 3.04 7.56 11.43
CA VAL A 316 3.26 6.55 12.47
C VAL A 316 4.70 6.59 12.91
N ARG A 317 4.91 6.61 14.23
CA ARG A 317 6.23 6.47 14.85
C ARG A 317 6.42 5.06 15.37
N TYR A 318 7.51 4.43 14.93
CA TYR A 318 7.87 3.04 15.24
C TYR A 318 9.03 2.91 16.24
N SER A 319 9.39 3.99 16.94
CA SER A 319 10.56 4.03 17.83
C SER A 319 10.53 3.01 18.99
N ASP A 320 9.35 2.50 19.31
CA ASP A 320 9.13 1.51 20.37
C ASP A 320 8.93 0.10 19.76
N LEU A 321 9.45 -0.15 18.56
CA LEU A 321 9.53 -1.45 17.88
C LEU A 321 10.97 -2.04 17.94
N PRO A 322 11.15 -3.35 17.68
CA PRO A 322 12.41 -4.11 17.72
C PRO A 322 13.60 -3.56 16.94
#